data_AF-A0A9D5K8Q7-F1
#
_entry.id   AF-A0A9D5K8Q7-F1
#
_cell.length_a   1.000
_cell.length_b   1.000
_cell.length_c   1.000
_cell.angle_alpha   90.00
_cell.angle_beta   90.00
_cell.angle_gamma   90.00
#
_symmetry.space_group_name_H-M   'P 1'
#
loop_
_entity.id
_entity.type
_entity.pdbx_description
1 polymer ?
#
loop_
_entity_poly.entity_id
_entity_poly.type
_entity_poly.pdbx_seq_one_letter_code
_entity_poly.pdbx_strand_id
1 'polypeptide(L)'
;MILKPPKTGLEKGCTVPDKTYLVEIFERESPLGPLRVEFEELIRMCSVQKTDVILDIITDNLKGHIYFEDGNVIHAVTGQYTGEKAFNIMHRVRTARFKVRPLDKTVRESISKGVEQLLTGNEDATG
;
A
#
# COMPACT_ATOMS: atom_id res chain seq x y z
N MET A 1 13.16 25.31 -43.67
CA MET A 1 13.68 25.09 -42.30
C MET A 1 13.22 23.70 -41.89
N ILE A 2 14.09 22.69 -41.97
CA ILE A 2 13.74 21.28 -41.70
C ILE A 2 14.33 20.93 -40.34
N LEU A 3 13.48 20.78 -39.33
CA LEU A 3 13.89 20.33 -38.00
C LEU A 3 14.04 18.81 -38.01
N LYS A 4 15.27 18.34 -37.77
CA LYS A 4 15.57 16.91 -37.55
C LYS A 4 14.99 16.47 -36.20
N PRO A 5 14.43 15.26 -36.07
CA PRO A 5 14.06 14.71 -34.78
C PRO A 5 15.31 14.38 -33.93
N PRO A 6 15.27 14.56 -32.61
CA PRO A 6 16.36 14.19 -31.72
C PRO A 6 16.50 12.66 -31.65
N LYS A 7 17.75 12.21 -31.65
CA LYS A 7 18.15 10.80 -31.67
C LYS A 7 17.80 10.12 -30.36
N THR A 8 17.19 8.95 -30.49
CA THR A 8 17.01 7.89 -29.50
C THR A 8 18.35 7.48 -28.86
N GLY A 9 18.34 7.31 -27.54
CA GLY A 9 19.45 6.75 -26.78
C GLY A 9 19.09 6.53 -25.32
N LEU A 10 18.32 5.49 -25.02
CA LEU A 10 18.43 4.76 -23.76
C LEU A 10 17.87 3.34 -23.95
N GLU A 11 18.77 2.41 -24.21
CA GLU A 11 18.49 0.98 -24.21
C GLU A 11 18.63 0.43 -22.78
N LYS A 12 17.77 -0.56 -22.47
CA LYS A 12 17.85 -1.58 -21.40
C LYS A 12 17.16 -1.26 -20.06
N GLY A 13 15.97 -1.86 -19.94
CA GLY A 13 15.56 -2.62 -18.76
C GLY A 13 15.21 -1.81 -17.51
N CYS A 14 14.04 -1.18 -17.52
CA CYS A 14 13.38 -0.84 -16.26
C CYS A 14 11.99 -1.48 -16.30
N THR A 15 11.88 -2.62 -15.62
CA THR A 15 10.61 -3.27 -15.28
C THR A 15 9.69 -2.23 -14.65
N VAL A 16 8.52 -2.06 -15.26
CA VAL A 16 7.43 -1.22 -14.77
C VAL A 16 7.19 -1.44 -13.27
N PRO A 17 7.07 -0.39 -12.44
CA PRO A 17 6.43 -0.54 -11.14
C PRO A 17 4.93 -0.81 -11.38
N ASP A 18 4.56 -2.08 -11.40
CA ASP A 18 3.23 -2.61 -11.82
C ASP A 18 2.13 -2.48 -10.74
N LYS A 19 2.17 -1.48 -9.85
CA LYS A 19 1.12 -1.28 -8.84
C LYS A 19 0.89 0.20 -8.50
N THR A 20 0.05 0.87 -9.27
CA THR A 20 -0.40 2.23 -8.96
C THR A 20 -1.75 2.19 -8.23
N TYR A 21 -1.81 2.79 -7.05
CA TYR A 21 -3.03 2.84 -6.26
C TYR A 21 -3.61 4.24 -6.21
N LEU A 22 -4.94 4.32 -6.07
CA LEU A 22 -5.66 5.57 -5.87
C LEU A 22 -5.97 5.71 -4.39
N VAL A 23 -5.38 6.70 -3.73
CA VAL A 23 -5.68 7.03 -2.35
C VAL A 23 -6.67 8.19 -2.34
N GLU A 24 -7.86 7.92 -1.84
CA GLU A 24 -8.85 8.95 -1.54
C GLU A 24 -8.63 9.39 -0.09
N ILE A 25 -7.86 10.47 0.09
CA ILE A 25 -7.64 11.05 1.43
C ILE A 25 -8.88 11.88 1.78
N PHE A 26 -9.62 11.45 2.81
CA PHE A 26 -10.97 11.97 3.12
C PHE A 26 -11.02 13.25 3.97
N GLU A 27 -9.90 13.92 4.27
CA GLU A 27 -9.98 15.14 5.11
C GLU A 27 -10.15 16.44 4.32
N ARG A 28 -9.86 16.44 3.01
CA ARG A 28 -10.34 17.46 2.06
C ARG A 28 -10.34 16.83 0.68
N GLU A 29 -11.46 16.92 -0.05
CA GLU A 29 -11.45 16.69 -1.50
C GLU A 29 -10.33 17.53 -2.11
N SER A 30 -9.22 16.88 -2.46
CA SER A 30 -8.09 17.60 -3.03
C SER A 30 -8.54 18.12 -4.39
N PRO A 31 -8.40 19.43 -4.69
CA PRO A 31 -8.84 20.01 -5.97
C PRO A 31 -8.07 19.42 -7.16
N LEU A 32 -7.02 18.66 -6.90
CA LEU A 32 -6.18 17.97 -7.88
C LEU A 32 -6.65 16.53 -8.18
N GLY A 33 -7.73 16.06 -7.53
CA GLY A 33 -8.22 14.69 -7.66
C GLY A 33 -7.52 13.69 -6.72
N PRO A 34 -7.82 12.39 -6.85
CA PRO A 34 -7.27 11.35 -5.98
C PRO A 34 -5.74 11.23 -6.14
N LEU A 35 -5.03 11.10 -5.02
CA LEU A 35 -3.58 10.96 -5.01
C LEU A 35 -3.21 9.55 -5.52
N ARG A 36 -2.28 9.47 -6.46
CA ARG A 36 -1.70 8.19 -6.88
C ARG A 36 -0.44 7.91 -6.09
N VAL A 37 -0.42 6.82 -5.34
CA VAL A 37 0.75 6.41 -4.56
C VAL A 37 0.87 4.89 -4.58
N GLU A 38 2.09 4.39 -4.47
CA GLU A 38 2.35 2.96 -4.37
C GLU A 38 1.99 2.46 -2.95
N PHE A 39 1.51 1.21 -2.84
CA PHE A 39 1.15 0.64 -1.54
C PHE A 39 2.32 0.69 -0.57
N GLU A 40 3.51 0.29 -1.01
CA GLU A 40 4.72 0.29 -0.19
C GLU A 40 5.01 1.69 0.37
N GLU A 41 4.89 2.73 -0.48
CA GLU A 41 5.07 4.11 -0.07
C GLU A 41 3.97 4.55 0.93
N LEU A 42 2.72 4.14 0.72
CA LEU A 42 1.64 4.42 1.66
C LEU A 42 1.89 3.79 3.03
N ILE A 43 2.32 2.53 3.08
CA ILE A 43 2.67 1.84 4.33
C ILE A 43 3.86 2.54 5.01
N ARG A 44 4.91 2.91 4.25
CA ARG A 44 6.07 3.65 4.77
C ARG A 44 5.67 5.02 5.31
N MET A 45 4.80 5.76 4.63
CA MET A 45 4.31 7.05 5.11
C MET A 45 3.58 6.94 6.44
N CYS A 46 2.70 5.94 6.60
CA CYS A 46 2.02 5.67 7.88
C CYS A 46 3.03 5.29 8.98
N SER A 47 4.08 4.55 8.61
CA SER A 47 5.14 4.15 9.53
C SER A 47 5.99 5.33 10.02
N VAL A 48 6.48 6.15 9.08
CA VAL A 48 7.33 7.32 9.37
C VAL A 48 6.58 8.37 10.20
N GLN A 49 5.30 8.57 9.91
CA GLN A 49 4.46 9.52 10.65
C GLN A 49 3.97 8.96 12.00
N LYS A 50 4.30 7.71 12.34
CA LYS A 50 3.89 7.04 13.59
C LYS A 50 2.39 7.19 13.86
N THR A 51 1.58 7.06 12.81
CA THR A 51 0.15 7.39 12.91
C THR A 51 -0.66 6.18 13.36
N ASP A 52 -1.50 6.37 14.37
CA ASP A 52 -2.43 5.35 14.86
C ASP A 52 -3.70 5.36 14.00
N VAL A 53 -3.72 4.55 12.95
CA VAL A 53 -4.79 4.56 11.94
C VAL A 53 -5.19 3.17 11.47
N ILE A 54 -6.40 3.09 10.95
CA ILE A 54 -6.89 1.97 10.14
C ILE A 54 -6.85 2.43 8.69
N LEU A 55 -6.15 1.65 7.87
CA LEU A 55 -6.14 1.79 6.43
C LEU A 55 -7.08 0.75 5.81
N ASP A 56 -8.25 1.22 5.38
CA ASP A 56 -9.19 0.40 4.61
C ASP A 56 -8.69 0.29 3.16
N ILE A 57 -8.73 -0.92 2.62
CA ILE A 57 -8.32 -1.26 1.24
C ILE A 57 -9.52 -1.83 0.53
N ILE A 58 -9.90 -1.21 -0.59
CA ILE A 58 -11.12 -1.52 -1.32
C ILE A 58 -10.79 -1.70 -2.80
N THR A 59 -11.11 -2.85 -3.36
CA THR A 59 -11.10 -3.16 -4.79
C THR A 59 -12.46 -3.72 -5.19
N ASP A 60 -12.66 -3.99 -6.47
CA ASP A 60 -13.88 -4.66 -6.94
C ASP A 60 -14.08 -6.06 -6.33
N ASN A 61 -13.00 -6.75 -5.95
CA ASN A 61 -13.02 -8.15 -5.50
C ASN A 61 -12.46 -8.36 -4.08
N LEU A 62 -11.95 -7.31 -3.44
CA LEU A 62 -11.27 -7.41 -2.16
C LEU A 62 -11.62 -6.22 -1.27
N LYS A 63 -11.96 -6.51 -0.02
CA LYS A 63 -12.05 -5.52 1.04
C LYS A 63 -11.25 -5.99 2.24
N GLY A 64 -10.36 -5.14 2.71
CA GLY A 64 -9.52 -5.43 3.86
C GLY A 64 -9.16 -4.19 4.67
N HIS A 65 -8.50 -4.43 5.79
CA HIS A 65 -8.11 -3.42 6.75
C HIS A 65 -6.70 -3.71 7.23
N ILE A 66 -5.86 -2.67 7.30
CA ILE A 66 -4.53 -2.71 7.93
C ILE A 66 -4.56 -1.76 9.12
N TYR A 67 -4.16 -2.25 10.28
CA TYR A 67 -4.14 -1.49 11.53
C TYR A 67 -2.72 -1.07 11.83
N PHE A 68 -2.54 0.23 12.05
CA PHE A 68 -1.28 0.84 12.43
C PHE A 68 -1.36 1.37 13.86
N GLU A 69 -0.31 1.10 14.65
CA GLU A 69 -0.10 1.67 15.99
C GLU A 69 1.39 2.00 16.16
N ASP A 70 1.69 3.24 16.58
CA ASP A 70 3.04 3.83 16.66
C ASP A 70 3.88 3.59 15.39
N GLY A 71 3.24 3.63 14.22
CA GLY A 71 3.90 3.42 12.92
C GLY A 71 4.20 1.95 12.59
N ASN A 72 3.74 1.00 13.40
CA ASN A 72 3.86 -0.42 13.14
C ASN A 72 2.55 -0.99 12.62
N VAL A 73 2.64 -1.92 11.68
CA VAL A 73 1.46 -2.71 11.27
C VAL A 73 1.22 -3.77 12.34
N ILE A 74 0.22 -3.56 13.19
CA ILE A 74 -0.10 -4.46 14.30
C ILE A 74 -1.06 -5.58 13.90
N HIS A 75 -1.89 -5.34 12.89
CA HIS A 75 -2.89 -6.31 12.43
C HIS A 75 -3.28 -6.04 10.99
N ALA A 76 -3.74 -7.07 10.29
CA ALA A 76 -4.33 -6.96 8.98
C ALA A 76 -5.44 -8.01 8.83
N VAL A 77 -6.48 -7.69 8.08
CA VAL A 77 -7.59 -8.63 7.79
C VAL A 77 -8.12 -8.39 6.39
N THR A 78 -8.41 -9.48 5.67
CA THR A 78 -9.10 -9.44 4.38
C THR A 78 -9.84 -10.77 4.16
N GLY A 79 -11.15 -10.69 3.97
CA GLY A 79 -12.02 -11.89 3.93
C GLY A 79 -11.81 -12.80 5.15
N GLN A 80 -11.34 -14.02 4.91
CA GLN A 80 -11.03 -15.03 5.94
C GLN A 80 -9.58 -15.01 6.44
N TYR A 81 -8.71 -14.18 5.86
CA TYR A 81 -7.30 -14.12 6.19
C TYR A 81 -7.03 -13.03 7.23
N THR A 82 -6.14 -13.31 8.16
CA THR A 82 -5.68 -12.36 9.19
C THR A 82 -4.14 -12.31 9.26
N GLY A 83 -3.63 -11.26 9.89
CA GLY A 83 -2.20 -11.05 10.13
C GLY A 83 -1.39 -10.93 8.84
N GLU A 84 -0.17 -11.44 8.85
CA GLU A 84 0.77 -11.31 7.73
C GLU A 84 0.21 -11.85 6.42
N LYS A 85 -0.58 -12.94 6.48
CA LYS A 85 -1.22 -13.50 5.28
C LYS A 85 -2.18 -12.51 4.64
N ALA A 86 -2.99 -11.82 5.45
CA ALA A 86 -3.89 -10.79 4.95
C ALA A 86 -3.13 -9.62 4.34
N PHE A 87 -2.08 -9.16 5.02
CA PHE A 87 -1.19 -8.10 4.53
C PHE A 87 -0.60 -8.46 3.17
N ASN A 88 -0.04 -9.67 3.02
CA ASN A 88 0.58 -10.12 1.78
C ASN A 88 -0.43 -10.23 0.62
N ILE A 89 -1.65 -10.67 0.90
CA ILE A 89 -2.74 -10.68 -0.11
C ILE A 89 -3.03 -9.25 -0.57
N MET A 90 -3.18 -8.31 0.36
CA MET A 90 -3.45 -6.91 0.04
C MET A 90 -2.29 -6.24 -0.70
N HIS A 91 -1.04 -6.54 -0.32
CA HIS A 91 0.17 -6.06 -0.99
C HIS A 91 0.28 -6.52 -2.45
N ARG A 92 -0.35 -7.65 -2.82
CA ARG A 92 -0.33 -8.19 -4.19
C ARG A 92 -1.37 -7.56 -5.12
N VAL A 93 -2.32 -6.79 -4.59
CA VAL A 93 -3.33 -6.09 -5.39
C VAL A 93 -2.65 -5.07 -6.31
N ARG A 94 -3.12 -4.92 -7.56
CA ARG A 94 -2.56 -3.93 -8.50
C ARG A 94 -3.11 -2.52 -8.32
N THR A 95 -4.40 -2.43 -8.03
CA THR A 95 -5.12 -1.17 -7.90
C THR A 95 -6.17 -1.33 -6.80
N ALA A 96 -6.18 -0.39 -5.87
CA ALA A 96 -7.14 -0.31 -4.79
C ALA A 96 -7.42 1.16 -4.47
N ARG A 97 -8.59 1.38 -3.88
CA ARG A 97 -8.96 2.60 -3.17
C ARG A 97 -8.62 2.45 -1.70
N PHE A 98 -8.03 3.48 -1.14
CA PHE A 98 -7.67 3.52 0.27
C PHE A 98 -8.50 4.54 1.01
N LYS A 99 -8.89 4.21 2.25
CA LYS A 99 -9.49 5.14 3.18
C LYS A 99 -8.78 5.03 4.52
N VAL A 100 -8.38 6.17 5.07
CA VAL A 100 -7.77 6.26 6.39
C VAL A 100 -8.84 6.62 7.41
N ARG A 101 -8.84 5.94 8.56
CA ARG A 101 -9.70 6.21 9.70
C ARG A 101 -8.90 6.11 11.00
N PRO A 102 -9.31 6.77 12.09
CA PRO A 102 -8.63 6.64 13.38
C PRO A 102 -8.63 5.19 13.88
N LEU A 103 -7.56 4.79 14.57
CA LEU A 103 -7.46 3.48 15.20
C LEU A 103 -8.43 3.36 16.38
N ASP A 104 -9.25 2.31 16.36
CA ASP A 104 -10.05 1.91 17.52
C ASP A 104 -9.28 0.85 18.32
N LYS A 105 -9.08 1.07 19.62
CA LYS A 105 -8.14 0.30 20.47
C LYS A 105 -8.57 -1.13 20.79
N THR A 106 -9.55 -1.68 20.08
CA THR A 106 -10.10 -3.01 20.34
C THR A 106 -9.38 -4.14 19.60
N VAL A 107 -8.41 -3.83 18.74
CA VAL A 107 -7.72 -4.84 17.93
C VAL A 107 -6.61 -5.53 18.72
N ARG A 108 -6.55 -6.86 18.57
CA ARG A 108 -5.43 -7.67 19.05
C ARG A 108 -4.32 -7.68 18.02
N GLU A 109 -3.10 -7.39 18.47
CA GLU A 109 -1.90 -7.53 17.66
C GLU A 109 -1.78 -8.97 17.14
N SER A 110 -1.52 -9.10 15.83
CA SER A 110 -1.27 -10.41 15.20
C SER A 110 -0.09 -10.36 14.22
N ILE A 111 0.61 -9.24 14.16
CA ILE A 111 1.80 -9.03 13.34
C ILE A 111 2.84 -8.42 14.25
N SER A 112 4.01 -9.06 14.33
CA SER A 112 5.12 -8.59 15.17
C SER A 112 6.32 -8.13 14.34
N LYS A 113 6.23 -8.23 13.01
CA LYS A 113 7.30 -7.83 12.08
C LYS A 113 7.28 -6.33 11.86
N GLY A 114 8.46 -5.75 11.68
CA GLY A 114 8.59 -4.36 11.24
C GLY A 114 8.10 -4.17 9.81
N VAL A 115 7.71 -2.94 9.46
CA VAL A 115 7.17 -2.60 8.13
C VAL A 115 8.07 -3.06 6.99
N GLU A 116 9.39 -2.80 7.06
CA GLU A 116 10.30 -3.21 6.00
C GLU A 116 10.35 -4.72 5.81
N GLN A 117 10.27 -5.50 6.90
CA GLN A 117 10.22 -6.97 6.82
C GLN A 117 8.93 -7.47 6.18
N LEU A 118 7.81 -6.77 6.37
CA LEU A 118 6.53 -7.08 5.73
C LEU A 118 6.52 -6.76 4.24
N LEU A 119 7.20 -5.68 3.83
CA LEU A 119 7.29 -5.28 2.43
C LEU A 119 8.24 -6.19 1.63
N THR A 120 9.37 -6.61 2.23
CA THR A 120 10.35 -7.51 1.58
C THR A 120 9.97 -8.99 1.63
N GLY A 121 9.15 -9.43 2.60
CA GLY A 121 8.86 -10.85 2.87
C GLY A 121 8.02 -11.62 1.82
N ASN A 122 8.02 -11.20 0.55
CA ASN A 122 7.28 -11.86 -0.53
C ASN A 122 8.07 -13.00 -1.24
N GLU A 123 9.32 -13.29 -0.84
CA GLU A 123 10.21 -14.19 -1.58
C GLU A 123 10.20 -15.68 -1.14
N ASP A 124 9.55 -16.04 -0.03
CA ASP A 124 9.60 -17.41 0.50
C ASP A 124 8.23 -18.13 0.45
N ALA A 125 7.73 -18.40 -0.76
CA ALA A 125 6.67 -19.39 -0.95
C ALA A 125 6.76 -20.07 -2.33
N THR A 126 7.91 -20.68 -2.62
CA THR A 126 7.99 -21.81 -3.56
C THR A 126 8.58 -22.98 -2.78
N GLY A 127 7.69 -23.81 -2.23
CA GLY A 127 8.02 -25.17 -1.80
C GLY A 127 7.83 -26.12 -2.97
#